data_AF-A0A834ZEQ8-F1
#
_entry.id   AF-A0A834ZEQ8-F1
#
_cell.length_a   1.000
_cell.length_b   1.000
_cell.length_c   1.000
_cell.angle_alpha   90.00
_cell.angle_beta   90.00
_cell.angle_gamma   90.00
#
_symmetry.space_group_name_H-M   'P 1'
#
loop_
_entity.id
_entity.type
_entity.pdbx_description
1 polymer ?
#
loop_
_entity_poly.entity_id
_entity_poly.type
_entity_poly.pdbx_seq_one_letter_code
_entity_poly.pdbx_strand_id
1 'polypeptide(L)'
;MPSHIVVEKMEERVPEFMAKLSETGYIFGLKTAKNNCSSSIINKTRKGVLKTEEEVEAEKRAKEKIDCSSMKFNQDGSAEFVYGPMNPIREFGGRRAWFNTILDYTSDERDINLRFGDVTPFPFEALDAHKKILGENCVDLKWEKGDVLLVDNLCVQHARRPGKPPRLILVSICK
;
A
#
# COMPACT_ATOMS: atom_id res chain seq x y z
N MET A 1 14.55 -1.32 -5.27
CA MET A 1 14.42 -0.28 -6.31
C MET A 1 14.52 1.08 -5.62
N PRO A 2 15.36 2.00 -6.11
CA PRO A 2 15.50 3.34 -5.54
C PRO A 2 14.20 4.15 -5.69
N SER A 3 13.66 4.67 -4.59
CA SER A 3 12.37 5.35 -4.56
C SER A 3 12.35 6.71 -5.25
N HIS A 4 13.49 7.40 -5.37
CA HIS A 4 13.58 8.68 -6.08
C HIS A 4 13.32 8.54 -7.58
N ILE A 5 13.81 7.44 -8.19
CA ILE A 5 13.59 7.12 -9.60
C ILE A 5 12.09 6.97 -9.90
N VAL A 6 11.32 6.44 -8.95
CA VAL A 6 9.86 6.32 -9.09
C VAL A 6 9.22 7.70 -9.18
N VAL A 7 9.62 8.62 -8.30
CA VAL A 7 9.11 10.00 -8.29
C VAL A 7 9.43 10.68 -9.62
N GLU A 8 10.71 10.68 -10.01
CA GLU A 8 11.20 11.33 -11.23
C GLU A 8 10.48 10.81 -12.48
N LYS A 9 10.40 9.49 -12.66
CA LYS A 9 9.75 8.90 -13.85
C LYS A 9 8.23 9.08 -13.85
N MET A 10 7.59 9.14 -12.68
CA MET A 10 6.15 9.43 -12.61
C MET A 10 5.85 10.88 -12.98
N GLU A 11 6.71 11.82 -12.58
CA GLU A 11 6.60 13.24 -12.98
C GLU A 11 6.78 13.40 -14.49
N GLU A 12 7.71 12.66 -15.08
CA GLU A 12 7.92 12.67 -16.53
C GLU A 12 6.75 12.06 -17.31
N ARG A 13 6.22 10.90 -16.86
CA ARG A 13 5.22 10.14 -17.62
C ARG A 13 3.78 10.61 -17.38
N VAL A 14 3.44 10.99 -16.16
CA VAL A 14 2.08 11.34 -15.75
C VAL A 14 2.05 12.60 -14.87
N PRO A 15 2.50 13.75 -15.40
CA PRO A 15 2.65 14.99 -14.63
C PRO A 15 1.35 15.49 -14.00
N GLU A 16 0.22 15.38 -14.72
CA GLU A 16 -1.09 15.81 -14.19
C GLU A 16 -1.53 14.98 -12.98
N PHE A 17 -1.28 13.67 -13.03
CA PHE A 17 -1.52 12.78 -11.89
C PHE A 17 -0.65 13.18 -10.69
N MET A 18 0.63 13.46 -10.92
CA MET A 18 1.55 13.86 -9.86
C MET A 18 1.18 15.21 -9.23
N ALA A 19 0.78 16.18 -10.05
CA ALA A 19 0.29 17.47 -9.56
C ALA A 19 -0.94 17.29 -8.65
N LYS A 20 -1.93 16.52 -9.11
CA LYS A 20 -3.14 16.23 -8.33
C LYS A 20 -2.85 15.42 -7.07
N LEU A 21 -1.93 14.45 -7.15
CA LEU A 21 -1.51 13.62 -6.01
C LEU A 21 -0.79 14.46 -4.95
N SER A 22 0.01 15.45 -5.37
CA SER A 22 0.66 16.38 -4.46
C SER A 22 -0.32 17.32 -3.76
N GLU A 23 -1.38 17.73 -4.46
CA GLU A 23 -2.40 18.63 -3.91
C GLU A 23 -3.36 17.91 -2.96
N THR A 24 -3.89 16.77 -3.39
CA THR A 24 -4.99 16.07 -2.69
C THR A 24 -4.51 14.91 -1.83
N GLY A 25 -3.30 14.39 -2.07
CA GLY A 25 -2.88 13.10 -1.54
C GLY A 25 -3.73 11.96 -2.10
N TYR A 26 -3.71 10.82 -1.41
CA TYR A 26 -4.55 9.68 -1.74
C TYR A 26 -5.17 9.07 -0.49
N ILE A 27 -6.30 8.42 -0.68
CA ILE A 27 -6.93 7.54 0.31
C ILE A 27 -6.88 6.11 -0.20
N PHE A 28 -6.83 5.17 0.73
CA PHE A 28 -7.01 3.76 0.40
C PHE A 28 -8.03 3.12 1.33
N GLY A 29 -8.94 2.36 0.74
CA GLY A 29 -9.92 1.54 1.44
C GLY A 29 -9.46 0.09 1.51
N LEU A 30 -9.48 -0.53 2.68
CA LEU A 30 -9.31 -1.97 2.85
C LEU A 30 -10.64 -2.59 3.22
N LYS A 31 -11.11 -3.53 2.41
CA LYS A 31 -12.36 -4.24 2.68
C LYS A 31 -12.14 -5.41 3.63
N THR A 32 -12.97 -5.53 4.67
CA THR A 32 -12.99 -6.70 5.55
C THR A 32 -13.60 -7.90 4.83
N ALA A 33 -13.09 -9.10 5.08
CA ALA A 33 -13.73 -10.32 4.60
C ALA A 33 -15.18 -10.44 5.09
N LYS A 34 -16.09 -10.91 4.22
CA LYS A 34 -17.50 -11.18 4.59
C LYS A 34 -17.59 -12.29 5.64
N ASN A 35 -16.79 -13.34 5.45
CA ASN A 35 -16.56 -14.44 6.38
C ASN A 35 -15.04 -14.58 6.56
N ASN A 36 -14.56 -15.11 7.69
CA ASN A 36 -13.13 -15.34 7.89
C ASN A 36 -12.58 -16.18 6.72
N CYS A 37 -11.69 -15.59 5.91
CA CYS A 37 -11.18 -16.18 4.68
C CYS A 37 -9.70 -15.84 4.53
N SER A 38 -8.89 -16.78 4.07
CA SER A 38 -7.43 -16.61 3.95
C SER A 38 -6.99 -15.81 2.74
N SER A 39 -7.87 -15.55 1.76
CA SER A 39 -7.48 -14.92 0.49
C SER A 39 -7.46 -13.39 0.52
N SER A 40 -8.18 -12.76 1.46
CA SER A 40 -8.29 -11.31 1.55
C SER A 40 -7.22 -10.67 2.45
N ILE A 41 -6.81 -9.44 2.15
CA ILE A 41 -5.82 -8.68 2.95
C ILE A 41 -6.25 -8.62 4.43
N ILE A 42 -7.53 -8.32 4.67
CA ILE A 42 -8.13 -8.43 6.01
C ILE A 42 -8.90 -9.74 6.08
N ASN A 43 -8.21 -10.81 6.49
CA ASN A 43 -8.75 -12.17 6.60
C ASN A 43 -9.80 -12.39 7.70
N LYS A 44 -10.16 -11.33 8.43
CA LYS A 44 -11.15 -11.33 9.51
C LYS A 44 -12.34 -10.47 9.16
N THR A 45 -13.50 -10.84 9.69
CA THR A 45 -14.70 -9.99 9.65
C THR A 45 -14.49 -8.71 10.46
N ARG A 46 -15.31 -7.68 10.21
CA ARG A 46 -15.34 -6.44 11.02
C ARG A 46 -15.40 -6.74 12.52
N LYS A 47 -16.26 -7.67 12.92
CA LYS A 47 -16.40 -8.13 14.31
C LYS A 47 -15.10 -8.75 14.83
N GLY A 48 -14.40 -9.55 14.02
CA GLY A 48 -13.12 -10.13 14.39
C GLY A 48 -11.99 -9.11 14.54
N VAL A 49 -12.01 -8.03 13.75
CA VAL A 49 -11.02 -6.94 13.80
C VAL A 49 -11.28 -6.02 14.99
N LEU A 50 -12.51 -5.50 15.11
CA LEU A 50 -12.86 -4.47 16.10
C LEU A 50 -13.38 -5.04 17.43
N LYS A 51 -13.66 -6.35 17.49
CA LYS A 51 -14.17 -7.07 18.66
C LYS A 51 -15.43 -6.46 19.26
N THR A 52 -16.29 -5.88 18.42
CA THR A 52 -17.55 -5.25 18.83
C THR A 52 -18.60 -5.37 17.72
N GLU A 53 -19.87 -5.34 18.11
CA GLU A 53 -21.02 -5.32 17.18
C GLU A 53 -21.61 -3.91 17.02
N GLU A 54 -21.46 -3.05 18.02
CA GLU A 54 -21.97 -1.69 18.02
C GLU A 54 -21.17 -0.80 17.06
N GLU A 55 -21.86 0.02 16.27
CA GLU A 55 -21.23 0.86 15.22
C GLU A 55 -20.41 2.01 15.81
N VAL A 56 -20.92 2.68 16.84
CA VAL A 56 -20.22 3.81 17.49
C VAL A 56 -18.92 3.35 18.15
N GLU A 57 -18.97 2.24 18.89
CA GLU A 57 -17.79 1.63 19.51
C GLU A 57 -16.82 1.08 18.45
N ALA A 58 -17.32 0.62 17.30
CA ALA A 58 -16.49 0.17 16.20
C ALA A 58 -15.71 1.33 15.57
N GLU A 59 -16.32 2.48 15.35
CA GLU A 59 -15.64 3.68 14.84
C GLU A 59 -14.55 4.16 15.80
N LYS A 60 -14.86 4.21 17.11
CA LYS A 60 -13.89 4.56 18.13
C LYS A 60 -12.68 3.62 18.11
N ARG A 61 -12.91 2.31 18.10
CA ARG A 61 -11.84 1.30 18.06
C ARG A 61 -11.07 1.31 16.73
N ALA A 62 -11.74 1.60 15.63
CA ALA A 62 -11.08 1.71 14.33
C ALA A 62 -10.06 2.86 14.37
N LYS A 63 -10.42 3.99 14.99
CA LYS A 63 -9.50 5.11 15.17
C LYS A 63 -8.37 4.79 16.15
N GLU A 64 -8.67 4.18 17.29
CA GLU A 64 -7.68 3.97 18.38
C GLU A 64 -6.73 2.78 18.15
N LYS A 65 -7.19 1.70 17.49
CA LYS A 65 -6.42 0.44 17.41
C LYS A 65 -5.74 0.20 16.08
N ILE A 66 -6.29 0.77 15.01
CA ILE A 66 -5.80 0.55 13.65
C ILE A 66 -5.56 1.87 12.90
N ASP A 67 -5.69 3.03 13.56
CA ASP A 67 -5.51 4.36 12.96
C ASP A 67 -6.35 4.59 11.68
N CYS A 68 -7.56 4.02 11.65
CA CYS A 68 -8.49 4.20 10.55
C CYS A 68 -9.05 5.63 10.56
N SER A 69 -9.06 6.28 9.39
CA SER A 69 -9.54 7.66 9.24
C SER A 69 -11.06 7.73 9.18
N SER A 70 -11.69 6.78 8.49
CA SER A 70 -13.15 6.63 8.44
C SER A 70 -13.56 5.21 8.05
N MET A 71 -14.79 4.82 8.33
CA MET A 71 -15.30 3.49 8.02
C MET A 71 -16.59 3.60 7.20
N LYS A 72 -16.76 2.71 6.21
CA LYS A 72 -18.01 2.55 5.48
C LYS A 72 -18.58 1.17 5.70
N PHE A 73 -19.82 1.10 6.16
CA PHE A 73 -20.53 -0.16 6.32
C PHE A 73 -21.23 -0.55 5.03
N ASN A 74 -21.03 -1.78 4.59
CA ASN A 74 -21.72 -2.33 3.43
C ASN A 74 -22.96 -3.12 3.88
N GLN A 75 -23.98 -3.18 3.01
CA GLN A 75 -25.23 -3.91 3.29
C GLN A 75 -25.02 -5.42 3.51
N ASP A 76 -23.91 -5.98 3.02
CA ASP A 76 -23.54 -7.39 3.19
C ASP A 76 -22.86 -7.70 4.54
N GLY A 77 -22.81 -6.72 5.45
CA GLY A 77 -22.18 -6.85 6.76
C GLY A 77 -20.66 -6.68 6.78
N SER A 78 -20.02 -6.48 5.62
CA SER A 78 -18.62 -6.09 5.54
C SER A 78 -18.44 -4.60 5.84
N ALA A 79 -17.22 -4.20 6.22
CA ALA A 79 -16.82 -2.81 6.32
C ALA A 79 -15.63 -2.52 5.41
N GLU A 80 -15.53 -1.28 4.96
CA GLU A 80 -14.36 -0.71 4.31
C GLU A 80 -13.70 0.26 5.28
N PHE A 81 -12.45 -0.02 5.66
CA PHE A 81 -11.62 0.87 6.45
C PHE A 81 -10.87 1.81 5.51
N VAL A 82 -11.11 3.11 5.63
CA VAL A 82 -10.51 4.13 4.79
C VAL A 82 -9.41 4.84 5.56
N TYR A 83 -8.24 4.91 4.94
CA TYR A 83 -7.04 5.55 5.47
C TYR A 83 -6.64 6.73 4.59
N GLY A 84 -6.21 7.82 5.22
CA GLY A 84 -5.69 9.02 4.56
C GLY A 84 -6.53 10.28 4.81
N PRO A 85 -6.30 11.36 4.04
CA PRO A 85 -5.39 11.43 2.91
C PRO A 85 -3.91 11.30 3.33
N MET A 86 -3.13 10.62 2.50
CA MET A 86 -1.69 10.45 2.67
C MET A 86 -0.94 11.03 1.48
N ASN A 87 0.28 11.53 1.71
CA ASN A 87 1.22 11.85 0.64
C ASN A 87 2.20 10.67 0.48
N PRO A 88 2.28 10.05 -0.72
CA PRO A 88 3.19 8.93 -0.95
C PRO A 88 4.63 9.40 -1.15
N ILE A 89 4.84 10.69 -1.43
CA ILE A 89 6.15 11.30 -1.64
C ILE A 89 6.58 11.97 -0.35
N ARG A 90 7.75 11.58 0.15
CA ARG A 90 8.37 12.19 1.34
C ARG A 90 9.80 12.60 1.02
N GLU A 91 10.31 13.56 1.76
CA GLU A 91 11.70 13.99 1.64
C GLU A 91 12.53 13.44 2.81
N PHE A 92 13.65 12.81 2.50
CA PHE A 92 14.62 12.32 3.47
C PHE A 92 16.02 12.78 3.04
N GLY A 93 16.69 13.57 3.88
CA GLY A 93 18.06 14.04 3.61
C GLY A 93 18.22 14.78 2.28
N GLY A 94 17.23 15.60 1.89
CA GLY A 94 17.25 16.35 0.62
C GLY A 94 16.88 15.52 -0.62
N ARG A 95 16.43 14.27 -0.45
CA ARG A 95 15.97 13.41 -1.55
C ARG A 95 14.50 13.07 -1.40
N ARG A 96 13.75 13.23 -2.49
CA ARG A 96 12.35 12.78 -2.56
C ARG A 96 12.31 11.27 -2.76
N ALA A 97 11.45 10.61 -2.00
CA ALA A 97 11.25 9.17 -2.04
C ALA A 97 9.77 8.86 -2.14
N TRP A 98 9.42 8.00 -3.09
CA TRP A 98 8.15 7.29 -3.06
C TRP A 98 8.13 6.30 -1.89
N PHE A 99 7.51 6.72 -0.79
CA PHE A 99 7.59 6.06 0.51
C PHE A 99 6.51 4.99 0.70
N ASN A 100 5.29 5.22 0.21
CA ASN A 100 4.19 4.28 0.36
C ASN A 100 3.93 3.54 -0.95
N THR A 101 3.88 2.21 -0.90
CA THR A 101 3.43 1.40 -2.03
C THR A 101 1.93 1.56 -2.21
N ILE A 102 1.50 2.10 -3.37
CA ILE A 102 0.08 2.34 -3.64
C ILE A 102 -0.57 1.13 -4.31
N LEU A 103 0.18 0.31 -5.05
CA LEU A 103 -0.35 -0.89 -5.71
C LEU A 103 0.20 -2.17 -5.05
N ASP A 104 -0.69 -3.10 -4.69
CA ASP A 104 -0.25 -4.45 -4.39
C ASP A 104 0.23 -5.15 -5.67
N TYR A 105 1.30 -5.93 -5.56
CA TYR A 105 1.93 -6.63 -6.67
C TYR A 105 1.19 -7.93 -7.03
N THR A 106 0.16 -8.34 -6.28
CA THR A 106 -0.27 -9.74 -6.23
C THR A 106 -1.73 -10.11 -6.45
N SER A 107 -2.71 -9.22 -6.64
CA SER A 107 -4.11 -9.69 -6.78
C SER A 107 -4.92 -9.10 -7.94
N ASP A 108 -5.53 -10.00 -8.70
CA ASP A 108 -6.58 -9.76 -9.72
C ASP A 108 -7.91 -9.29 -9.09
N GLU A 109 -8.06 -9.38 -7.76
CA GLU A 109 -9.18 -8.84 -7.01
C GLU A 109 -8.69 -7.71 -6.10
N ARG A 110 -9.13 -6.48 -6.40
CA ARG A 110 -8.71 -5.24 -5.73
C ARG A 110 -9.40 -5.13 -4.36
N ASP A 111 -8.87 -5.81 -3.36
CA ASP A 111 -9.21 -5.60 -1.95
C ASP A 111 -8.80 -4.21 -1.43
N ILE A 112 -7.98 -3.50 -2.21
CA ILE A 112 -7.55 -2.12 -1.96
C ILE A 112 -8.27 -1.17 -2.93
N ASN A 113 -9.05 -0.25 -2.38
CA ASN A 113 -9.75 0.80 -3.13
C ASN A 113 -8.94 2.10 -3.08
N LEU A 114 -8.21 2.40 -4.16
CA LEU A 114 -7.28 3.53 -4.26
C LEU A 114 -7.93 4.72 -4.97
N ARG A 115 -7.88 5.88 -4.33
CA ARG A 115 -8.47 7.13 -4.85
C ARG A 115 -7.62 8.31 -4.45
N PHE A 116 -7.76 9.42 -5.15
CA PHE A 116 -7.25 10.70 -4.68
C PHE A 116 -7.93 11.10 -3.37
N GLY A 117 -7.33 12.05 -2.63
CA GLY A 117 -7.92 12.54 -1.39
C GLY A 117 -9.32 13.13 -1.56
N ASP A 118 -9.64 13.61 -2.78
CA ASP A 118 -10.97 14.08 -3.18
C ASP A 118 -11.95 12.96 -3.60
N VAL A 119 -11.57 11.69 -3.39
CA VAL A 119 -12.36 10.48 -3.70
C VAL A 119 -12.47 10.17 -5.21
N THR A 120 -11.89 11.01 -6.08
CA THR A 120 -11.84 10.70 -7.52
C THR A 120 -10.93 9.50 -7.80
N PRO A 121 -11.25 8.65 -8.79
CA PRO A 121 -10.48 7.45 -9.08
C PRO A 121 -9.10 7.81 -9.65
N PHE A 122 -8.12 6.96 -9.38
CA PHE A 122 -6.83 7.06 -10.06
C PHE A 122 -6.99 6.72 -11.55
N PRO A 123 -6.39 7.50 -12.47
CA PRO A 123 -6.37 7.19 -13.89
C PRO A 123 -5.66 5.85 -14.12
N PHE A 124 -6.22 5.00 -14.99
CA PHE A 124 -5.61 3.72 -15.33
C PHE A 124 -4.18 3.89 -15.87
N GLU A 125 -3.96 4.92 -16.69
CA GLU A 125 -2.65 5.24 -17.25
C GLU A 125 -1.59 5.51 -16.17
N ALA A 126 -1.94 6.23 -15.10
CA ALA A 126 -1.02 6.48 -13.99
C ALA A 126 -0.67 5.19 -13.23
N LEU A 127 -1.65 4.31 -13.01
CA LEU A 127 -1.43 3.01 -12.38
C LEU A 127 -0.54 2.10 -13.24
N ASP A 128 -0.80 2.06 -14.55
CA ASP A 128 -0.01 1.29 -15.51
C ASP A 128 1.42 1.84 -15.65
N ALA A 129 1.57 3.17 -15.73
CA ALA A 129 2.87 3.84 -15.74
C ALA A 129 3.68 3.51 -14.48
N HIS A 130 3.05 3.62 -13.29
CA HIS A 130 3.69 3.23 -12.03
C HIS A 130 4.15 1.77 -12.08
N LYS A 131 3.26 0.82 -12.43
CA LYS A 131 3.61 -0.60 -12.53
C LYS A 131 4.77 -0.87 -13.49
N LYS A 132 4.80 -0.21 -14.66
CA LYS A 132 5.90 -0.31 -15.63
C LYS A 132 7.21 0.25 -15.07
N ILE A 133 7.18 1.43 -14.44
CA ILE A 133 8.35 2.03 -13.78
C ILE A 133 8.90 1.08 -12.72
N LEU A 134 8.05 0.47 -11.90
CA LEU A 134 8.49 -0.52 -10.90
C LEU A 134 9.23 -1.69 -11.58
N GLY A 135 8.63 -2.27 -12.63
CA GLY A 135 9.22 -3.40 -13.34
C GLY A 135 10.54 -3.08 -14.04
N GLU A 136 10.63 -1.92 -14.70
CA GLU A 136 11.80 -1.48 -15.46
C GLU A 136 13.00 -1.11 -14.57
N ASN A 137 12.76 -0.65 -13.34
CA ASN A 137 13.81 -0.12 -12.47
C ASN A 137 14.10 -1.02 -11.25
N CYS A 138 13.42 -2.16 -11.14
CA CYS A 138 13.72 -3.15 -10.12
C CYS A 138 15.04 -3.88 -10.41
N VAL A 139 15.75 -4.26 -9.35
CA VAL A 139 16.93 -5.12 -9.43
C VAL A 139 16.58 -6.42 -8.75
N ASP A 140 16.49 -7.48 -9.54
CA ASP A 140 16.23 -8.83 -9.05
C ASP A 140 17.54 -9.51 -8.62
N LEU A 141 17.79 -9.51 -7.32
CA LEU A 141 18.95 -10.18 -6.73
C LEU A 141 18.69 -11.68 -6.59
N LYS A 142 19.60 -12.50 -7.11
CA LYS A 142 19.62 -13.94 -6.90
C LYS A 142 20.38 -14.22 -5.60
N TRP A 143 19.64 -14.54 -4.56
CA TRP A 143 20.20 -14.84 -3.24
C TRP A 143 21.08 -16.09 -3.25
N GLU A 144 22.25 -15.96 -2.66
CA GLU A 144 23.13 -17.06 -2.29
C GLU A 144 23.23 -17.20 -0.77
N LYS A 145 23.58 -18.39 -0.30
CA LYS A 145 23.69 -18.66 1.14
C LYS A 145 24.86 -17.84 1.71
N GLY A 146 24.57 -16.98 2.66
CA GLY A 146 25.55 -16.12 3.33
C GLY A 146 25.46 -14.66 2.88
N ASP A 147 24.70 -14.36 1.83
CA ASP A 147 24.45 -12.98 1.41
C ASP A 147 23.75 -12.17 2.52
N VAL A 148 24.18 -10.92 2.65
CA VAL A 148 23.54 -9.92 3.49
C VAL A 148 23.24 -8.69 2.63
N LEU A 149 21.97 -8.32 2.54
CA LEU A 149 21.54 -7.09 1.89
C LEU A 149 21.19 -6.06 2.95
N LEU A 150 21.91 -4.93 2.93
CA LEU A 150 21.54 -3.74 3.69
C LEU A 150 20.67 -2.85 2.80
N VAL A 151 19.51 -2.45 3.31
CA VAL A 151 18.56 -1.60 2.60
C VAL A 151 18.28 -0.36 3.45
N ASP A 152 18.44 0.82 2.85
CA ASP A 152 17.89 2.05 3.41
C ASP A 152 16.37 2.07 3.14
N ASN A 153 15.59 1.74 4.17
CA ASN A 153 14.14 1.62 4.08
C ASN A 153 13.43 2.95 3.79
N LEU A 154 14.11 4.09 3.96
CA LEU A 154 13.55 5.40 3.61
C LEU A 154 13.64 5.69 2.10
N CYS A 155 14.58 5.05 1.41
CA CYS A 155 14.93 5.38 0.03
C CYS A 155 14.77 4.21 -0.95
N VAL A 156 14.40 3.01 -0.48
CA VAL A 156 14.33 1.80 -1.31
C VAL A 156 13.04 1.02 -1.07
N GLN A 157 12.29 0.80 -2.14
CA GLN A 157 11.21 -0.18 -2.16
C GLN A 157 11.75 -1.58 -2.47
N HIS A 158 11.18 -2.59 -1.81
CA HIS A 158 11.51 -3.99 -2.01
C HIS A 158 10.24 -4.84 -2.17
N ALA A 159 10.36 -5.93 -2.91
CA ALA A 159 9.29 -6.87 -3.18
C ALA A 159 9.89 -8.28 -3.32
N ARG A 160 9.04 -9.28 -3.55
CA ARG A 160 9.45 -10.68 -3.64
C ARG A 160 8.89 -11.32 -4.91
N ARG A 161 9.76 -11.90 -5.73
CA ARG A 161 9.33 -12.82 -6.80
C ARG A 161 8.78 -14.13 -6.23
N PRO A 162 7.76 -14.75 -6.86
CA PRO A 162 7.36 -16.11 -6.54
C PRO A 162 8.56 -17.06 -6.53
N GLY A 163 8.54 -18.07 -5.68
CA GLY A 163 9.64 -19.02 -5.54
C GLY A 163 9.16 -20.35 -4.98
N LYS A 164 9.95 -21.40 -5.18
CA LYS A 164 9.65 -22.75 -4.68
C LYS A 164 10.38 -22.97 -3.34
N PRO A 165 9.77 -23.67 -2.37
CA PRO A 165 10.46 -24.09 -1.16
C PRO A 165 11.53 -25.16 -1.46
N PRO A 166 12.57 -25.30 -0.61
CA PRO A 166 12.84 -24.48 0.57
C PRO A 166 13.44 -23.10 0.21
N ARG A 167 12.92 -22.04 0.84
CA ARG A 167 13.46 -20.67 0.76
C ARG A 167 13.35 -20.02 2.14
N LEU A 168 14.48 -19.68 2.75
CA LEU A 168 14.55 -19.01 4.04
C LEU A 168 15.37 -17.72 3.89
N ILE A 169 14.77 -16.58 4.22
CA ILE A 169 15.42 -15.27 4.31
C ILE A 169 15.16 -14.75 5.72
N LEU A 170 16.20 -14.31 6.41
CA LEU A 170 16.08 -13.66 7.72
C LEU A 170 16.12 -12.15 7.56
N VAL A 171 15.42 -11.42 8.42
CA VAL A 171 15.31 -9.95 8.37
C VAL A 171 15.56 -9.37 9.76
N SER A 172 16.25 -8.23 9.80
CA SER A 172 16.37 -7.36 10.97
C SER A 172 15.94 -5.95 10.57
N ILE A 173 15.31 -5.22 11.49
CA ILE A 173 14.80 -3.86 11.26
C ILE A 173 15.52 -2.92 12.22
N CYS A 174 16.06 -1.83 11.68
CA CYS A 174 16.71 -0.77 12.46
C CYS A 174 15.68 0.29 12.89
N LYS A 175 15.97 0.96 14.01
CA LYS A 175 15.17 2.07 14.54
C LYS A 175 15.39 3.35 13.76
#